data_AF-A0A7S1CJC7-F1
#
_entry.id   AF-A0A7S1CJC7-F1
#
_cell.length_a   1.000
_cell.length_b   1.000
_cell.length_c   1.000
_cell.angle_alpha   90.00
_cell.angle_beta   90.00
_cell.angle_gamma   90.00
#
_symmetry.space_group_name_H-M   'P 1'
#
loop_
_entity.id
_entity.type
_entity.pdbx_description
1 polymer ?
#
loop_
_entity_poly.entity_id
_entity_poly.type
_entity_poly.pdbx_seq_one_letter_code
_entity_poly.pdbx_strand_id
1 'polypeptide(L)'
;VGRACPVIDDVQTFCAHSGESPNYGITNFDNIATAFLTIFQMITLEGWVDVMYWVEEFMTSWTNLYFLLLITVGSLFLLNLVVAVITLNLSNERQAKHKKSQAARWAAVASLGATGDETGAADVMWAAVAQTYQQEADELDKKDAPSPRGKRAQTMEDEDALFHAGGKLVSQKSRKKSLNRS
;
A
#
# COMPACT_ATOMS: atom_id res chain seq x y z
N VAL A 1 29.93 -29.93 -10.98
CA VAL A 1 28.93 -28.86 -10.85
C VAL A 1 27.70 -29.52 -10.27
N GLY A 2 27.21 -29.03 -9.13
CA GLY A 2 26.44 -29.81 -8.14
C GLY A 2 27.34 -30.51 -7.12
N ARG A 3 26.80 -30.85 -5.93
CA ARG A 3 27.52 -31.64 -4.91
C ARG A 3 27.81 -33.04 -5.43
N ALA A 4 28.97 -33.58 -5.05
CA ALA A 4 29.31 -34.97 -5.34
C ALA A 4 28.53 -35.90 -4.39
N CYS A 5 28.15 -37.08 -4.88
CA CYS A 5 27.52 -38.08 -4.03
C CYS A 5 28.47 -38.52 -2.88
N PRO A 6 27.95 -38.67 -1.66
CA PRO A 6 28.77 -38.97 -0.48
C PRO A 6 29.32 -40.40 -0.52
N VAL A 7 30.53 -40.60 0.00
CA VAL A 7 31.07 -41.94 0.23
C VAL A 7 30.44 -42.48 1.52
N ILE A 8 29.87 -43.69 1.47
CA ILE A 8 29.25 -44.36 2.61
C ILE A 8 30.00 -45.67 2.82
N ASP A 9 30.51 -45.93 4.02
CA ASP A 9 31.23 -47.16 4.40
C ASP A 9 32.35 -47.57 3.42
N ASP A 10 33.18 -46.62 2.99
CA ASP A 10 34.25 -46.78 1.99
C ASP A 10 33.78 -47.25 0.59
N VAL A 11 32.47 -47.27 0.34
CA VAL A 11 31.90 -47.56 -0.96
C VAL A 11 31.67 -46.26 -1.74
N GLN A 12 32.29 -46.16 -2.91
CA GLN A 12 32.04 -45.04 -3.82
C GLN A 12 30.63 -45.14 -4.39
N THR A 13 29.77 -44.21 -4.01
CA THR A 13 28.40 -44.11 -4.51
C THR A 13 28.37 -43.39 -5.85
N PHE A 14 27.36 -43.70 -6.66
CA PHE A 14 27.08 -42.98 -7.91
C PHE A 14 25.72 -42.30 -7.81
N CYS A 15 25.61 -41.11 -8.42
CA CYS A 15 24.36 -40.38 -8.45
C CYS A 15 23.44 -40.99 -9.52
N ALA A 16 22.23 -41.37 -9.13
CA ALA A 16 21.20 -41.90 -10.03
C ALA A 16 19.92 -41.06 -9.93
N HIS A 17 19.17 -40.99 -11.02
CA HIS A 17 17.87 -40.33 -11.01
C HIS A 17 16.85 -41.22 -10.27
N SER A 18 16.38 -40.77 -9.11
CA SER A 18 15.51 -41.56 -8.23
C SER A 18 14.04 -41.64 -8.70
N GLY A 19 13.62 -40.86 -9.71
CA GLY A 19 12.23 -40.81 -10.19
C GLY A 19 11.23 -40.16 -9.23
N GLU A 20 11.62 -39.95 -7.97
CA GLU A 20 10.82 -39.27 -6.94
C GLU A 20 11.35 -37.85 -6.74
N SER A 21 10.48 -36.85 -6.92
CA SER A 21 10.81 -35.46 -6.62
C SER A 21 10.54 -35.13 -5.15
N PRO A 22 11.23 -34.12 -4.56
CA PRO A 22 10.99 -33.69 -3.19
C PRO A 22 9.52 -33.30 -2.93
N ASN A 23 9.10 -33.31 -1.66
CA ASN A 23 7.72 -33.04 -1.24
C ASN A 23 6.66 -33.91 -1.95
N TYR A 24 6.83 -35.24 -1.93
CA TYR A 24 5.88 -36.17 -2.55
C TYR A 24 5.64 -35.92 -4.05
N GLY A 25 6.64 -35.42 -4.78
CA GLY A 25 6.50 -35.09 -6.20
C GLY A 25 5.83 -33.74 -6.50
N ILE A 26 5.54 -32.92 -5.48
CA ILE A 26 4.86 -31.63 -5.66
C ILE A 26 5.85 -30.55 -6.13
N THR A 27 7.08 -30.58 -5.60
CA THR A 27 8.09 -29.58 -5.95
C THR A 27 9.00 -30.08 -7.07
N ASN A 28 8.50 -29.99 -8.30
CA ASN A 28 9.22 -30.35 -9.51
C ASN A 28 8.92 -29.40 -10.67
N PHE A 29 9.75 -29.46 -11.72
CA PHE A 29 9.62 -28.68 -12.95
C PHE A 29 9.34 -29.55 -14.18
N ASP A 30 8.91 -30.81 -13.98
CA ASP A 30 8.68 -31.76 -15.07
C ASP A 30 7.37 -31.48 -15.82
N ASN A 31 6.39 -30.86 -15.14
CA ASN A 31 5.09 -30.48 -15.69
C ASN A 31 4.84 -28.99 -15.51
N ILE A 32 4.07 -28.40 -16.43
CA ILE A 32 3.73 -26.98 -16.35
C ILE A 32 2.94 -26.63 -15.09
N ALA A 33 2.01 -27.50 -14.66
CA ALA A 33 1.17 -27.25 -13.49
C ALA A 33 1.99 -27.25 -12.18
N THR A 34 2.88 -28.23 -12.02
CA THR A 34 3.73 -28.31 -10.82
C THR A 34 4.81 -27.24 -10.83
N ALA A 35 5.36 -26.88 -12.00
CA ALA A 35 6.24 -25.72 -12.16
C ALA A 35 5.55 -24.40 -11.76
N PHE A 36 4.28 -24.20 -12.11
CA PHE A 36 3.52 -23.03 -11.66
C PHE A 36 3.30 -23.02 -10.15
N LEU A 37 2.99 -24.17 -9.55
CA LEU A 37 2.81 -24.29 -8.09
C LEU A 37 4.12 -23.99 -7.34
N THR A 38 5.26 -24.50 -7.81
CA THR A 38 6.56 -24.20 -7.20
C THR A 38 6.90 -22.72 -7.32
N ILE A 39 6.72 -22.11 -8.50
CA ILE A 39 6.94 -20.67 -8.70
C ILE A 39 6.01 -19.85 -7.79
N PHE A 40 4.73 -20.24 -7.67
CA PHE A 40 3.79 -19.57 -6.78
C PHE A 40 4.27 -19.63 -5.32
N GLN A 41 4.69 -20.81 -4.85
CA GLN A 41 5.26 -20.97 -3.52
C GLN A 41 6.48 -20.06 -3.30
N MET A 42 7.39 -20.00 -4.29
CA MET A 42 8.56 -19.11 -4.24
C MET A 42 8.16 -17.63 -4.12
N ILE A 43 7.14 -17.18 -4.86
CA ILE A 43 6.65 -15.78 -4.83
C ILE A 43 6.00 -15.46 -3.49
N THR A 44 5.34 -16.42 -2.85
CA THR A 44 4.71 -16.25 -1.53
C THR A 44 5.71 -16.20 -0.36
N LEU A 45 7.00 -16.40 -0.62
CA LEU A 45 8.07 -16.37 0.38
C LEU A 45 7.91 -17.42 1.50
N GLU A 46 7.25 -18.53 1.21
CA GLU A 46 7.06 -19.66 2.13
C GLU A 46 7.85 -20.87 1.58
N GLY A 47 8.72 -21.46 2.38
CA GLY A 47 9.56 -22.61 1.96
C GLY A 47 10.52 -22.34 0.77
N TRP A 48 10.71 -21.08 0.37
CA TRP A 48 11.49 -20.73 -0.82
C TRP A 48 13.00 -20.98 -0.68
N VAL A 49 13.51 -20.82 0.55
CA VAL A 49 14.92 -21.05 0.88
C VAL A 49 15.26 -22.53 0.74
N ASP A 50 14.36 -23.43 1.15
CA ASP A 50 14.57 -24.87 1.07
C ASP A 50 14.64 -25.35 -0.39
N VAL A 51 13.75 -24.84 -1.24
CA VAL A 51 13.78 -25.15 -2.67
C VAL A 51 15.03 -24.58 -3.35
N MET A 52 15.46 -23.37 -2.97
CA MET A 52 16.72 -22.80 -3.45
C MET A 52 17.91 -23.70 -3.07
N TYR A 53 17.97 -24.18 -1.82
CA TYR A 53 19.04 -25.08 -1.38
C TYR A 53 19.04 -26.41 -2.11
N TRP A 54 17.87 -26.98 -2.40
CA TRP A 54 17.78 -28.18 -3.23
C TRP A 54 18.33 -27.94 -4.64
N VAL A 55 18.01 -26.80 -5.25
CA VAL A 55 18.52 -26.49 -6.60
C VAL A 55 20.02 -26.21 -6.59
N GLU A 56 20.54 -25.54 -5.56
CA GLU A 56 21.98 -25.28 -5.40
C GLU A 56 22.78 -26.59 -5.25
N GLU A 57 22.19 -27.64 -4.71
CA GLU A 57 22.83 -28.95 -4.61
C GLU A 57 23.08 -29.61 -5.97
N PHE A 58 22.25 -29.32 -6.98
CA PHE A 58 22.37 -29.90 -8.33
C PHE A 58 23.04 -28.97 -9.34
N MET A 59 23.02 -27.66 -9.10
CA MET A 59 23.44 -26.65 -10.08
C MET A 59 24.66 -25.83 -9.61
N THR A 60 25.17 -24.96 -10.48
CA THR A 60 26.23 -23.99 -10.13
C THR A 60 25.67 -22.87 -9.25
N SER A 61 26.50 -22.24 -8.42
CA SER A 61 26.14 -21.10 -7.56
C SER A 61 25.48 -19.91 -8.29
N TRP A 62 25.68 -19.75 -9.59
CA TRP A 62 25.03 -18.72 -10.41
C TRP A 62 23.51 -18.89 -10.53
N THR A 63 22.99 -20.11 -10.34
CA THR A 63 21.56 -20.41 -10.38
C THR A 63 20.83 -19.74 -9.22
N ASN A 64 21.48 -19.60 -8.05
CA ASN A 64 20.90 -18.90 -6.90
C ASN A 64 20.54 -17.44 -7.26
N LEU A 65 21.43 -16.73 -7.95
CA LEU A 65 21.18 -15.33 -8.36
C LEU A 65 19.97 -15.22 -9.30
N TYR A 66 19.76 -16.19 -10.19
CA TYR A 66 18.58 -16.24 -11.05
C TYR A 66 17.29 -16.40 -10.23
N PHE A 67 17.25 -17.33 -9.28
CA PHE A 67 16.09 -17.53 -8.40
C PHE A 67 15.84 -16.31 -7.52
N LEU A 68 16.88 -15.68 -6.97
CA LEU A 68 16.77 -14.47 -6.16
C LEU A 68 16.16 -13.30 -6.94
N LEU A 69 16.61 -13.07 -8.19
CA LEU A 69 16.04 -12.04 -9.05
C LEU A 69 14.59 -12.35 -9.42
N LEU A 70 14.28 -13.61 -9.73
CA LEU A 70 12.92 -14.06 -10.03
C LEU A 70 11.97 -13.84 -8.84
N ILE A 71 12.37 -14.23 -7.64
CA ILE A 71 11.59 -14.05 -6.41
C ILE A 71 11.43 -12.58 -6.07
N THR A 72 12.50 -11.79 -6.19
CA THR A 72 12.45 -10.35 -5.88
C THR A 72 11.53 -9.61 -6.84
N VAL A 73 11.67 -9.83 -8.15
CA VAL A 73 10.80 -9.18 -9.14
C VAL A 73 9.37 -9.69 -9.05
N GLY A 74 9.17 -11.00 -8.86
CA GLY A 74 7.85 -11.62 -8.77
C GLY A 74 7.07 -11.20 -7.52
N SER A 75 7.70 -11.22 -6.35
CA SER A 75 7.06 -10.83 -5.08
C SER A 75 6.76 -9.33 -5.04
N LEU A 76 7.66 -8.46 -5.52
CA LEU A 76 7.41 -7.03 -5.61
C LEU A 76 6.25 -6.73 -6.57
N PHE A 77 6.17 -7.43 -7.71
CA PHE A 77 5.04 -7.29 -8.62
C PHE A 77 3.72 -7.71 -7.97
N LEU A 78 3.69 -8.86 -7.29
CA LEU A 78 2.49 -9.36 -6.61
C LEU A 78 2.06 -8.42 -5.48
N LEU A 79 2.99 -7.94 -4.65
CA LEU A 79 2.70 -6.98 -3.59
C LEU A 79 2.17 -5.65 -4.16
N ASN A 80 2.79 -5.14 -5.22
CA ASN A 80 2.34 -3.92 -5.88
C ASN A 80 0.95 -4.08 -6.51
N LEU A 81 0.65 -5.25 -7.08
CA LEU A 81 -0.67 -5.57 -7.61
C LEU A 81 -1.71 -5.60 -6.49
N VAL A 82 -1.42 -6.29 -5.39
CA VAL A 82 -2.33 -6.37 -4.24
C VAL A 82 -2.60 -4.98 -3.64
N VAL A 83 -1.57 -4.16 -3.44
CA VAL A 83 -1.72 -2.78 -2.95
C VAL A 83 -2.55 -1.94 -3.92
N ALA A 84 -2.31 -2.04 -5.22
CA ALA A 84 -3.08 -1.32 -6.24
C ALA A 84 -4.56 -1.72 -6.19
N VAL A 85 -4.84 -3.02 -6.15
CA VAL A 85 -6.21 -3.54 -6.08
C VAL A 85 -6.90 -3.11 -4.79
N ILE A 86 -6.25 -3.19 -3.63
CA ILE A 86 -6.82 -2.71 -2.36
C ILE A 86 -7.11 -1.21 -2.45
N THR A 87 -6.20 -0.43 -3.02
CA THR A 87 -6.37 1.02 -3.18
C THR A 87 -7.54 1.35 -4.12
N LEU A 88 -7.70 0.60 -5.21
CA LEU A 88 -8.83 0.76 -6.13
C LEU A 88 -10.16 0.44 -5.45
N ASN A 89 -10.24 -0.68 -4.73
CA ASN A 89 -11.46 -1.04 -4.01
C ASN A 89 -11.81 -0.02 -2.93
N LEU A 90 -10.83 0.40 -2.12
CA LEU A 90 -11.02 1.39 -1.07
C LEU A 90 -11.42 2.77 -1.64
N SER A 91 -10.83 3.18 -2.78
CA SER A 91 -11.20 4.44 -3.42
C SER A 91 -12.64 4.39 -3.98
N ASN A 92 -13.05 3.27 -4.58
CA ASN A 92 -14.41 3.06 -5.06
C ASN A 92 -15.43 3.11 -3.91
N GLU A 93 -15.14 2.45 -2.78
CA GLU A 93 -15.99 2.50 -1.59
C GLU A 93 -16.11 3.92 -1.01
N ARG A 94 -15.00 4.66 -0.94
CA ARG A 94 -14.99 6.05 -0.46
C ARG A 94 -15.81 6.96 -1.37
N GLN A 95 -15.67 6.83 -2.69
CA GLN A 95 -16.44 7.60 -3.66
C GLN A 95 -17.94 7.30 -3.56
N ALA A 96 -18.32 6.03 -3.39
CA ALA A 96 -19.72 5.65 -3.20
C ALA A 96 -20.33 6.26 -1.93
N LYS A 97 -19.58 6.30 -0.82
CA LYS A 97 -20.01 6.96 0.42
C LYS A 97 -20.13 8.48 0.25
N HIS A 98 -19.18 9.12 -0.42
CA HIS A 98 -19.21 10.56 -0.71
C HIS A 98 -20.41 10.95 -1.58
N LYS A 99 -20.70 10.20 -2.65
CA LYS A 99 -21.86 10.47 -3.51
C LYS A 99 -23.18 10.36 -2.75
N LYS A 100 -23.30 9.37 -1.83
CA LYS A 100 -24.49 9.21 -0.98
C LYS A 100 -24.66 10.36 0.01
N SER A 101 -23.59 10.80 0.68
CA SER A 101 -23.66 11.94 1.60
C SER A 101 -23.98 13.25 0.87
N GLN A 102 -23.40 13.45 -0.31
CA GLN A 102 -23.68 14.61 -1.16
C GLN A 102 -25.14 14.60 -1.65
N ALA A 103 -25.66 13.44 -2.09
CA ALA A 103 -27.06 13.29 -2.49
C ALA A 103 -28.03 13.54 -1.33
N ALA A 104 -27.73 13.04 -0.12
CA ALA A 104 -28.54 13.30 1.07
C ALA A 104 -28.57 14.80 1.44
N ARG A 105 -27.43 15.49 1.32
CA ARG A 105 -27.35 16.94 1.54
C ARG A 105 -28.13 17.72 0.49
N TRP A 106 -28.02 17.35 -0.79
CA TRP A 106 -28.78 18.00 -1.86
C TRP A 106 -30.28 17.77 -1.74
N ALA A 107 -30.70 16.59 -1.30
CA ALA A 107 -32.09 16.32 -0.97
C ALA A 107 -32.59 17.21 0.19
N ALA A 108 -31.76 17.44 1.22
CA ALA A 108 -32.09 18.35 2.31
C ALA A 108 -32.26 19.81 1.83
N VAL A 109 -31.33 20.31 1.00
CA VAL A 109 -31.45 21.63 0.36
C VAL A 109 -32.74 21.75 -0.46
N ALA A 110 -33.03 20.74 -1.30
CA ALA A 110 -34.24 20.72 -2.12
C ALA A 110 -35.53 20.71 -1.29
N SER A 111 -35.55 19.99 -0.16
CA SER A 111 -36.71 19.94 0.74
C SER A 111 -37.00 21.29 1.42
N LEU A 112 -35.97 22.06 1.79
CA LEU A 112 -36.12 23.39 2.40
C LEU A 112 -36.60 24.44 1.38
N GLY A 113 -36.12 24.35 0.13
CA GLY A 113 -36.62 25.20 -0.95
C GLY A 113 -38.12 25.01 -1.22
N ALA A 114 -38.66 23.83 -0.93
CA ALA A 114 -40.10 23.56 -1.05
C ALA A 114 -40.94 24.16 0.09
N THR A 115 -40.35 24.42 1.28
CA THR A 115 -41.09 24.97 2.44
C THR A 115 -41.21 26.50 2.44
N GLY A 116 -40.61 27.20 1.46
CA GLY A 116 -40.74 28.66 1.31
C GLY A 116 -40.05 29.48 2.41
N ASP A 117 -39.17 28.87 3.21
CA ASP A 117 -38.35 29.57 4.22
C ASP A 117 -37.06 30.07 3.57
N GLU A 118 -37.11 31.28 3.02
CA GLU A 118 -36.04 31.90 2.23
C GLU A 118 -34.73 32.10 3.03
N THR A 119 -34.84 32.32 4.35
CA THR A 119 -33.68 32.57 5.22
C THR A 119 -32.90 31.29 5.51
N GLY A 120 -33.59 30.21 5.89
CA GLY A 120 -32.96 28.91 6.14
C GLY A 120 -32.40 28.25 4.88
N ALA A 121 -33.06 28.43 3.74
CA ALA A 121 -32.63 27.81 2.48
C ALA A 121 -31.27 28.37 2.01
N ALA A 122 -31.06 29.68 2.16
CA ALA A 122 -29.80 30.33 1.82
C ALA A 122 -28.64 29.82 2.67
N ASP A 123 -28.83 29.70 3.99
CA ASP A 123 -27.77 29.24 4.92
C ASP A 123 -27.32 27.81 4.62
N VAL A 124 -28.26 26.90 4.36
CA VAL A 124 -27.93 25.50 4.01
C VAL A 124 -27.28 25.41 2.62
N MET A 125 -27.72 26.23 1.66
CA MET A 125 -27.10 26.32 0.33
C MET A 125 -25.66 26.82 0.42
N TRP A 126 -25.40 27.92 1.14
CA TRP A 126 -24.05 28.43 1.36
C TRP A 126 -23.15 27.38 2.03
N ALA A 127 -23.66 26.64 3.03
CA ALA A 127 -22.92 25.57 3.68
C ALA A 127 -22.65 24.36 2.77
N ALA A 128 -23.56 24.03 1.83
CA ALA A 128 -23.36 22.96 0.85
C ALA A 128 -22.32 23.36 -0.21
N VAL A 129 -22.42 24.58 -0.74
CA VAL A 129 -21.51 25.14 -1.74
C VAL A 129 -20.10 25.34 -1.17
N ALA A 130 -19.98 25.85 0.06
CA ALA A 130 -18.67 25.99 0.71
C ALA A 130 -17.93 24.64 0.84
N GLN A 131 -18.66 23.55 1.14
CA GLN A 131 -18.08 22.21 1.20
C GLN A 131 -17.61 21.68 -0.14
N THR A 132 -18.30 21.97 -1.26
CA THR A 132 -17.84 21.52 -2.58
C THR A 132 -16.54 22.20 -2.99
N TYR A 133 -16.41 23.52 -2.73
CA TYR A 133 -15.14 24.23 -2.95
C TYR A 133 -14.00 23.67 -2.08
N GLN A 134 -14.28 23.31 -0.83
CA GLN A 134 -13.29 22.68 0.04
C GLN A 134 -12.88 21.29 -0.43
N GLN A 135 -13.81 20.47 -0.93
CA GLN A 135 -13.47 19.15 -1.49
C GLN A 135 -12.56 19.26 -2.72
N GLU A 136 -12.83 20.23 -3.58
CA GLU A 136 -12.05 20.44 -4.80
C GLU A 136 -10.63 20.93 -4.49
N ALA A 137 -10.48 21.76 -3.44
CA ALA A 137 -9.18 22.15 -2.91
C ALA A 137 -8.39 20.95 -2.34
N ASP A 138 -9.03 20.06 -1.57
CA ASP A 138 -8.42 18.85 -1.03
C ASP A 138 -8.04 17.83 -2.14
N GLU A 139 -8.82 17.75 -3.22
CA GLU A 139 -8.50 16.90 -4.38
C GLU A 139 -7.30 17.41 -5.18
N LEU A 140 -7.15 18.73 -5.30
CA LEU A 140 -6.00 19.37 -5.94
C LEU A 140 -4.72 19.14 -5.14
N ASP A 141 -4.77 19.34 -3.81
CA ASP A 141 -3.64 19.08 -2.91
C ASP A 141 -3.16 17.62 -3.02
N LYS A 142 -4.10 16.68 -3.19
CA LYS A 142 -3.80 15.25 -3.36
C LYS A 142 -3.16 14.89 -4.70
N LYS A 143 -3.39 15.69 -5.75
CA LYS A 143 -2.76 15.50 -7.08
C LYS A 143 -1.35 16.05 -7.13
N ASP A 144 -1.09 17.14 -6.40
CA ASP A 144 0.22 17.76 -6.28
C ASP A 144 1.10 17.10 -5.21
N ALA A 145 0.52 16.20 -4.40
CA ALA A 145 1.26 15.39 -3.43
C ALA A 145 2.36 14.55 -4.12
N PRO A 146 3.64 14.72 -3.77
CA PRO A 146 4.72 13.91 -4.31
C PRO A 146 4.52 12.43 -3.94
N SER A 147 4.79 11.52 -4.89
CA SER A 147 4.83 10.06 -4.67
C SER A 147 5.66 9.75 -3.40
N PRO A 148 5.25 8.79 -2.53
CA PRO A 148 5.89 8.54 -1.24
C PRO A 148 7.23 7.81 -1.41
N ARG A 149 8.22 8.46 -2.03
CA ARG A 149 9.64 8.18 -1.87
C ARG A 149 10.19 9.30 -0.97
N GLY A 150 10.13 9.08 0.34
CA GLY A 150 10.85 9.93 1.31
C GLY A 150 10.01 10.69 2.35
N LYS A 151 9.05 10.04 3.02
CA LYS A 151 8.42 10.60 4.24
C LYS A 151 9.34 10.48 5.47
N ARG A 152 10.55 11.05 5.40
CA ARG A 152 11.42 11.22 6.58
C ARG A 152 11.90 12.65 6.77
N ALA A 153 11.66 13.56 5.82
CA ALA A 153 12.19 14.93 5.90
C ALA A 153 11.17 16.00 6.36
N GLN A 154 9.87 15.87 6.06
CA GLN A 154 8.93 17.00 6.28
C GLN A 154 8.34 17.12 7.69
N THR A 155 8.36 16.05 8.51
CA THR A 155 7.72 16.09 9.84
C THR A 155 8.41 16.99 10.86
N MET A 156 9.54 17.63 10.51
CA MET A 156 10.24 18.57 11.39
C MET A 156 9.97 20.05 11.07
N GLU A 157 9.46 20.40 9.88
CA GLU A 157 9.20 21.80 9.53
C GLU A 157 7.83 22.29 10.04
N ASP A 158 6.84 21.39 10.10
CA ASP A 158 5.47 21.75 10.52
C ASP A 158 5.32 21.98 12.03
N GLU A 159 6.15 21.32 12.87
CA GLU A 159 6.09 21.52 14.33
C GLU A 159 6.67 22.88 14.76
N ASP A 160 7.72 23.36 14.10
CA ASP A 160 8.35 24.65 14.38
C ASP A 160 7.45 25.84 13.96
N ALA A 161 6.70 25.69 12.86
CA ALA A 161 5.77 26.71 12.40
C ALA A 161 4.55 26.86 13.33
N LEU A 162 4.06 25.76 13.89
CA LEU A 162 2.93 25.76 14.83
C LEU A 162 3.32 26.40 16.17
N PHE A 163 4.52 26.13 16.70
CA PHE A 163 5.03 26.76 17.92
C PHE A 163 5.21 28.28 17.74
N HIS A 164 5.72 28.72 16.59
CA HIS A 164 5.97 30.13 16.33
C HIS A 164 4.68 30.94 16.08
N ALA A 165 3.64 30.31 15.52
CA ALA A 165 2.31 30.89 15.36
C ALA A 165 1.54 30.97 16.69
N GLY A 166 1.64 29.94 17.53
CA GLY A 166 1.05 29.91 18.87
C GLY A 166 1.52 31.08 19.76
N GLY A 167 2.82 31.41 19.69
CA GLY A 167 3.39 32.55 20.43
C GLY A 167 2.83 33.92 20.01
N LYS A 168 2.49 34.11 18.72
CA LYS A 168 1.92 35.37 18.21
C LYS A 168 0.46 35.57 18.63
N LEU A 169 -0.31 34.50 18.73
CA LEU A 169 -1.72 34.55 19.17
C LEU A 169 -1.86 34.87 20.67
N VAL A 170 -0.97 34.33 21.51
CA VAL A 170 -0.94 34.64 22.95
C VAL A 170 -0.59 36.12 23.20
N SER A 171 0.35 36.68 22.42
CA SER A 171 0.75 38.09 22.52
C SER A 171 -0.37 39.06 22.10
N GLN A 172 -1.10 38.75 21.02
CA GLN A 172 -2.26 39.53 20.56
C GLN A 172 -3.42 39.51 21.57
N LYS A 173 -3.67 38.37 22.22
CA LYS A 173 -4.72 38.24 23.23
C LYS A 173 -4.39 39.04 24.51
N SER A 174 -3.12 39.14 24.88
CA SER A 174 -2.66 39.94 26.02
C SER A 174 -2.78 41.45 25.75
N ARG A 175 -2.46 41.90 24.52
CA ARG A 175 -2.53 43.31 24.12
C ARG A 175 -3.97 43.84 24.00
N LYS A 176 -4.93 43.02 23.58
CA LYS A 176 -6.37 43.38 23.59
C LYS A 176 -6.97 43.46 24.99
N LYS A 177 -6.42 42.73 25.97
CA LYS A 177 -6.88 42.78 27.37
C LYS A 177 -6.47 44.05 28.10
N SER A 178 -5.36 44.70 27.69
CA SER A 178 -4.93 45.98 28.29
C SER A 178 -5.64 47.21 27.69
N LEU A 179 -6.18 47.11 26.48
CA LEU A 179 -6.90 48.23 25.84
C LEU A 179 -8.36 48.39 26.31
N ASN A 180 -8.91 47.38 27.00
CA ASN A 180 -10.31 47.37 27.44
C ASN A 180 -10.47 47.68 28.96
N ARG A 181 -9.44 48.30 29.57
CA ARG A 181 -9.38 48.59 31.01
C ARG A 181 -8.94 50.03 31.34
N SER A 182 -9.04 50.94 30.38
CA SER A 182 -9.01 52.40 30.58
C SER A 182 -10.35 53.01 30.18
#